data_AF-A0A1X2GKG0-F1
#
_entry.id   AF-A0A1X2GKG0-F1
#
_cell.length_a   1.000
_cell.length_b   1.000
_cell.length_c   1.000
_cell.angle_alpha   90.00
_cell.angle_beta   90.00
_cell.angle_gamma   90.00
#
_symmetry.space_group_name_H-M   'P 1'
#
loop_
_entity.id
_entity.type
_entity.pdbx_description
1 polymer ?
#
loop_
_entity_poly.entity_id
_entity_poly.type
_entity_poly.pdbx_seq_one_letter_code
_entity_poly.pdbx_strand_id
1 'polypeptide(L)'
;LSPEWDLSLSQPHGGSSSFLIGKKTGSMASPDGTQNVPWLVVETVEGNLAKFVSRTQTYGGVPEHPYCDVSKDKWLLVPYTSVYSFFS
;
A
#
# COMPACT_ATOMS: atom_id res chain seq x y z
N LEU A 1 9.77 5.91 6.68
CA LEU A 1 8.59 5.06 6.92
C LEU A 1 8.63 3.96 5.87
N SER A 2 8.75 2.70 6.32
CA SER A 2 8.67 1.52 5.47
C SER A 2 7.31 0.86 5.70
N PRO A 3 6.58 0.44 4.65
CA PRO A 3 5.34 -0.29 4.85
C PRO A 3 5.61 -1.67 5.45
N GLU A 4 4.72 -2.07 6.34
CA GLU A 4 4.70 -3.38 6.98
C GLU A 4 3.36 -4.05 6.67
N TRP A 5 3.42 -5.34 6.34
CA TRP A 5 2.24 -6.21 6.27
C TRP A 5 2.46 -7.32 7.27
N ASP A 6 1.58 -7.39 8.27
CA ASP A 6 1.57 -8.44 9.27
C ASP A 6 0.23 -9.19 9.20
N LEU A 7 0.31 -10.46 8.79
CA LEU A 7 -0.80 -11.40 8.70
C LEU A 7 -0.74 -12.46 9.82
N SER A 8 0.04 -12.22 10.89
CA SER A 8 0.21 -13.15 12.01
C SER A 8 -1.12 -13.52 12.68
N LEU A 9 -2.07 -12.59 12.72
CA LEU A 9 -3.41 -12.80 13.27
C LEU A 9 -4.39 -13.46 12.28
N SER A 10 -4.02 -13.59 11.01
CA SER A 10 -4.86 -14.16 9.95
C SER A 10 -4.58 -15.63 9.67
N GLN A 11 -3.53 -16.21 10.26
CA GLN A 11 -3.22 -17.64 10.12
C GLN A 11 -3.78 -18.44 11.31
N PRO A 12 -4.51 -19.55 11.07
CA PRO A 12 -4.99 -20.41 12.16
C PRO A 12 -3.86 -21.01 13.00
N HIS A 13 -2.65 -21.11 12.43
CA HIS A 13 -1.44 -21.59 13.09
C HIS A 13 -0.30 -20.60 12.75
N GLY A 14 -0.07 -19.63 13.64
CA GLY A 14 0.94 -18.57 13.49
C GLY A 14 2.34 -19.11 13.20
N GLY A 15 2.64 -19.29 11.91
CA GLY A 15 3.98 -19.55 11.44
C GLY A 15 4.79 -18.25 11.48
N SER A 16 6.09 -18.36 11.77
CA SER A 16 7.06 -17.26 11.72
C SER A 16 7.19 -16.58 10.34
N SER A 17 6.41 -17.02 9.34
CA SER A 17 6.33 -16.49 7.98
C SER A 17 5.12 -15.59 7.72
N SER A 18 4.78 -14.75 8.70
CA SER A 18 3.51 -14.01 8.66
C SER A 18 3.65 -12.51 8.45
N PHE A 19 4.87 -11.95 8.48
CA PHE A 19 5.08 -10.53 8.22
C PHE A 19 6.14 -10.26 7.16
N LEU A 20 6.08 -9.05 6.59
CA LEU A 20 7.17 -8.46 5.85
C LEU A 20 7.22 -6.94 6.06
N ILE A 21 8.43 -6.40 6.05
CA ILE A 21 8.72 -4.97 5.89
C ILE A 21 9.29 -4.79 4.50
N GLY A 22 8.78 -3.79 3.78
CA GLY A 22 9.11 -3.60 2.38
C GLY A 22 9.71 -2.25 2.06
N LYS A 23 10.37 -2.18 0.90
CA LYS A 23 10.85 -0.95 0.27
C LYS A 23 10.15 -0.78 -1.08
N LYS A 24 9.62 0.42 -1.35
CA LYS A 24 9.08 0.76 -2.68
C LYS A 24 10.20 0.64 -3.73
N THR A 25 9.97 -0.16 -4.75
CA THR A 25 10.89 -0.34 -5.89
C THR A 25 10.32 0.23 -7.18
N GLY A 26 9.01 0.34 -7.29
CA GLY A 26 8.35 0.83 -8.49
C GLY A 26 7.01 1.50 -8.23
N SER A 27 6.55 2.27 -9.21
CA SER A 27 5.23 2.86 -9.24
C SER A 27 4.78 3.05 -10.68
N MET A 28 3.49 2.89 -10.92
CA MET A 28 2.88 3.10 -12.22
C MET A 28 1.57 3.86 -12.03
N ALA A 29 1.18 4.67 -13.01
CA ALA A 29 -0.12 5.31 -13.01
C ALA A 29 -1.23 4.23 -12.93
N SER A 30 -2.33 4.55 -12.25
CA SER A 30 -3.52 3.71 -12.31
C SER A 30 -4.02 3.67 -13.77
N PRO A 31 -4.34 2.48 -14.33
CA PRO A 31 -4.84 2.37 -15.70
C PRO A 31 -6.11 3.18 -15.96
N ASP A 32 -6.93 3.36 -14.92
CA ASP A 32 -8.21 4.07 -15.01
C ASP A 32 -8.07 5.60 -14.98
N GLY A 33 -6.86 6.15 -14.82
CA GLY A 33 -6.59 7.59 -14.85
C GLY A 33 -6.03 8.18 -13.54
N THR A 34 -6.01 9.51 -13.45
CA THR A 34 -5.36 10.30 -12.38
C THR A 34 -6.19 10.48 -11.11
N GLN A 35 -7.44 10.02 -11.12
CA GLN A 35 -8.36 10.04 -9.96
C GLN A 35 -8.02 8.97 -8.92
N ASN A 36 -7.14 8.03 -9.26
CA ASN A 36 -6.73 6.93 -8.40
C ASN A 36 -5.25 7.04 -8.07
N VAL A 37 -4.86 6.71 -6.84
CA VAL A 37 -3.45 6.70 -6.47
C VAL A 37 -2.66 5.72 -7.35
N PRO A 38 -1.39 6.02 -7.66
CA PRO A 38 -0.54 5.12 -8.44
C PRO A 38 -0.47 3.72 -7.83
N TRP A 39 -0.39 2.74 -8.73
CA TRP A 39 0.01 1.38 -8.41
C TRP A 39 1.45 1.38 -7.90
N LEU A 40 1.75 0.38 -7.09
CA LEU A 40 3.00 0.34 -6.35
C LEU A 40 3.54 -1.09 -6.31
N VAL A 41 4.86 -1.20 -6.45
CA VAL A 41 5.59 -2.45 -6.26
C VAL A 41 6.57 -2.27 -5.12
N VAL A 42 6.59 -3.26 -4.23
CA VAL A 42 7.42 -3.31 -3.04
C VAL A 42 8.22 -4.61 -3.06
N GLU A 43 9.49 -4.49 -2.73
CA GLU A 43 10.37 -5.62 -2.46
C GLU A 43 10.59 -5.73 -0.96
N THR A 44 10.56 -6.97 -0.46
CA THR A 44 10.77 -7.26 0.95
C THR A 44 12.23 -7.02 1.34
N VAL A 45 12.42 -6.30 2.45
CA VAL A 45 13.74 -6.08 3.07
C VAL A 45 13.90 -6.83 4.38
N GLU A 46 12.79 -7.19 5.03
CA GLU A 46 12.76 -7.97 6.26
C GLU A 46 11.48 -8.81 6.33
N GLY A 47 11.56 -9.98 6.97
CA GLY A 47 10.47 -10.95 7.00
C GLY A 47 10.43 -11.83 5.76
N ASN A 48 9.43 -12.70 5.71
CA ASN A 48 9.35 -13.84 4.80
C ASN A 48 7.91 -14.15 4.37
N LEU A 49 6.97 -13.23 4.60
CA LEU A 49 5.60 -13.35 4.11
C LEU A 49 5.52 -13.39 2.57
N ALA A 50 6.35 -12.61 1.88
CA ALA A 50 6.49 -12.61 0.41
C ALA A 50 7.84 -12.00 0.00
N LYS A 51 8.27 -12.20 -1.25
CA LYS A 51 9.41 -11.44 -1.83
C LYS A 51 8.99 -10.11 -2.43
N PHE A 52 7.83 -10.09 -3.07
CA PHE A 52 7.25 -8.91 -3.69
C PHE A 52 5.80 -8.71 -3.25
N VAL A 53 5.43 -7.46 -3.08
CA VAL A 53 4.04 -7.04 -2.90
C VAL A 53 3.69 -6.04 -3.99
N SER A 54 2.57 -6.27 -4.68
CA SER A 54 1.98 -5.29 -5.58
C SER A 54 0.69 -4.73 -4.99
N ARG A 55 0.50 -3.43 -5.15
CA ARG A 55 -0.75 -2.74 -4.88
C ARG A 55 -1.34 -2.25 -6.20
N THR A 56 -2.48 -2.82 -6.58
CA THR A 56 -3.14 -2.58 -7.86
C THR A 56 -4.64 -2.35 -7.64
N GLN A 57 -5.40 -2.16 -8.72
CA GLN A 57 -6.86 -1.95 -8.69
C GLN A 57 -7.25 -0.85 -7.69
N THR A 58 -6.51 0.24 -7.74
CA THR A 58 -6.63 1.40 -6.88
C THR A 58 -7.84 2.23 -7.29
N TYR A 59 -8.72 2.58 -6.35
CA TYR A 59 -9.85 3.50 -6.57
C TYR A 59 -9.85 4.61 -5.51
N GLY A 60 -9.78 5.87 -5.94
CA GLY A 60 -9.69 7.03 -5.06
C GLY A 60 -8.31 7.25 -4.45
N GLY A 61 -8.27 7.86 -3.27
CA GLY A 61 -7.03 8.21 -2.54
C GLY A 61 -6.27 9.42 -3.08
N VAL A 62 -6.77 10.06 -4.14
CA VAL A 62 -6.28 11.34 -4.65
C VAL A 62 -7.19 12.45 -4.09
N PRO A 63 -6.64 13.45 -3.39
CA PRO A 63 -7.44 14.56 -2.89
C PRO A 63 -8.03 15.39 -4.05
N GLU A 64 -9.30 15.79 -3.93
CA GLU A 64 -10.01 16.52 -5.00
C GLU A 64 -9.42 17.92 -5.25
N HIS A 65 -8.82 18.52 -4.23
CA HIS A 65 -8.09 19.78 -4.35
C HIS A 65 -6.58 19.56 -4.18
N PRO A 66 -5.74 20.09 -5.09
CA PRO A 66 -4.29 20.06 -4.93
C PRO A 66 -3.80 20.94 -3.77
N TYR A 67 -4.69 21.76 -3.21
CA TYR A 67 -4.40 22.69 -2.12
C TYR A 67 -4.93 22.12 -0.81
N CYS A 68 -4.07 21.41 -0.09
CA CYS A 68 -4.30 21.12 1.33
C CYS A 68 -3.75 22.31 2.11
N ASP A 69 -4.61 23.15 2.69
CA ASP A 69 -4.14 24.22 3.58
C ASP A 69 -3.77 23.60 4.94
N VAL A 70 -2.52 23.18 5.07
CA VAL A 70 -1.95 22.59 6.28
C VAL A 70 -2.04 23.50 7.53
N SER A 71 -2.39 24.79 7.35
CA SER A 71 -2.63 25.73 8.46
C SER A 71 -4.08 25.75 8.95
N LYS A 72 -5.04 25.25 8.16
CA LYS A 72 -6.47 25.21 8.48
C LYS A 72 -6.99 23.80 8.72
N ASP A 73 -6.48 22.83 7.99
CA ASP A 73 -6.96 21.44 8.02
C ASP A 73 -5.91 20.54 8.67
N LYS A 74 -6.16 20.11 9.91
CA LYS A 74 -5.23 19.23 10.66
C LYS A 74 -5.08 17.83 10.03
N TRP A 75 -6.04 17.39 9.22
CA TRP A 75 -6.11 16.02 8.67
C TRP A 75 -7.13 15.96 7.53
N LEU A 76 -6.70 15.46 6.36
CA LEU A 76 -7.56 15.20 5.22
C LEU A 76 -7.76 13.68 5.08
N LEU A 77 -9.00 13.21 5.25
CA LEU A 77 -9.36 11.82 4.97
C LEU A 77 -9.85 11.69 3.53
N VAL A 78 -9.09 10.95 2.71
CA VAL A 78 -9.49 10.64 1.34
C VAL A 78 -9.84 9.16 1.26
N PRO A 79 -11.10 8.79 0.92
CA PRO A 79 -11.48 7.39 0.80
C PRO A 79 -10.72 6.72 -0.35
N TYR A 80 -10.38 5.45 -0.13
CA TYR A 80 -9.55 4.68 -1.05
C TYR A 80 -9.78 3.17 -0.88
N THR A 81 -9.69 2.41 -1.98
CA THR A 81 -9.59 0.95 -1.94
C THR A 81 -8.53 0.44 -2.92
N SER A 82 -7.99 -0.74 -2.64
CA SER A 82 -6.99 -1.41 -3.48
C SER A 82 -6.91 -2.90 -3.20
N VAL A 83 -6.34 -3.62 -4.17
CA VAL A 83 -5.94 -5.02 -3.99
C VAL A 83 -4.44 -5.09 -3.74
N TYR A 84 -4.07 -5.88 -2.72
CA TYR A 84 -2.69 -6.26 -2.45
C TYR A 84 -2.47 -7.71 -2.87
N SER A 85 -1.42 -7.97 -3.63
CA SER A 85 -1.01 -9.31 -4.05
C SER A 85 0.40 -9.61 -3.57
N PHE A 86 0.58 -10.80 -3.00
CA PHE A 86 1.82 -11.27 -2.38
C PHE A 86 2.43 -12.37 -3.24
N PHE A 87 3.69 -12.23 -3.65
CA PHE A 87 4.40 -13.15 -4.54
C PHE A 87 5.78 -13.52 -3.98
N SER A 88 6.20 -14.79 -4.13
CA SER A 88 7.43 -15.36 -3.53
C SER A 88 8.24 -16.16 -4.54
#